data_AF-A0A1M4X4T0-F1
#
_entry.id   AF-A0A1M4X4T0-F1
#
_cell.length_a   1.000
_cell.length_b   1.000
_cell.length_c   1.000
_cell.angle_alpha   90.00
_cell.angle_beta   90.00
_cell.angle_gamma   90.00
#
_symmetry.space_group_name_H-M   'P 1'
#
loop_
_entity.id
_entity.type
_entity.pdbx_description
1 polymer ?
#
loop_
_entity_poly.entity_id
_entity_poly.type
_entity_poly.pdbx_seq_one_letter_code
_entity_poly.pdbx_strand_id
1 'polypeptide(L)'
;MKKSFLLLLLTLAFHFFSAQTVTFISEKTNKPLPKVSVFGKNGNIVAYSDIDGKIDKNLIKPDQEKFQLVYDNFSVATLSYADFEKEIIKVDDKIRNIEPVVIKNNKPAKYAFVKGNFNAYVTVNNKLNCYADGIVTYIFDNKTKKLKATTVEQYRIYRLEDAVFEKKQTGMWDYQALLRLPEMKEVGNILEYKKKNSVIKELKGQQKDQIEITGEALQEKEFAFFGYRFYDVKNIINAAYEKDTQKTLRDLLEFNEISFLKLKHKSEPDYNQLIIYKNFYPTELDFRNENVSEKNKFDLKNSSYTTKFWESPDFPNMQSVFSSYFGDKLKEKQNLK
;
A
#
# COMPACT_ATOMS: atom_id res chain seq x y z
N MET A 1 22.30 -32.63 32.98
CA MET A 1 21.21 -31.70 33.41
C MET A 1 21.29 -30.30 32.78
N LYS A 2 22.40 -29.55 32.90
CA LYS A 2 22.49 -28.17 32.36
C LYS A 2 22.22 -28.02 30.85
N LYS A 3 22.71 -28.94 30.01
CA LYS A 3 22.45 -28.93 28.56
C LYS A 3 20.99 -29.24 28.19
N SER A 4 20.32 -30.12 28.94
CA SER A 4 18.92 -30.48 28.71
C SER A 4 17.96 -29.37 29.17
N PHE A 5 18.29 -28.67 30.26
CA PHE A 5 17.55 -27.47 30.69
C PHE A 5 17.69 -26.31 29.70
N LEU A 6 18.90 -26.08 29.16
CA LEU A 6 19.12 -25.08 28.11
C LEU A 6 18.36 -25.42 26.83
N LEU A 7 18.32 -26.70 26.43
CA LEU A 7 17.56 -27.15 25.26
C LEU A 7 16.05 -26.95 25.47
N LEU A 8 15.52 -27.28 26.65
CA LEU A 8 14.12 -27.05 27.01
C LEU A 8 13.78 -25.55 26.96
N LEU A 9 14.66 -24.71 27.50
CA LEU A 9 14.48 -23.26 27.53
C LEU A 9 14.55 -22.65 26.11
N LEU A 10 15.42 -23.17 25.24
CA LEU A 10 15.47 -22.83 23.82
C LEU A 10 14.20 -23.28 23.07
N THR A 11 13.68 -24.49 23.35
CA THR A 11 12.43 -24.97 22.73
C THR A 11 11.22 -24.17 23.19
N LEU A 12 11.13 -23.81 24.47
CA LEU A 12 10.07 -22.92 24.98
C LEU A 12 10.19 -21.53 24.35
N ALA A 13 11.40 -20.95 24.33
CA ALA A 13 11.62 -19.65 23.69
C ALA A 13 11.20 -19.67 22.22
N PHE A 14 11.54 -20.74 21.47
CA PHE A 14 11.13 -20.89 20.09
C PHE A 14 9.61 -20.97 19.90
N HIS A 15 8.90 -21.71 20.78
CA HIS A 15 7.42 -21.76 20.75
C HIS A 15 6.79 -20.39 21.08
N PHE A 16 7.38 -19.62 22.00
CA PHE A 16 6.92 -18.27 22.30
C PHE A 16 7.09 -17.29 21.13
N PHE A 17 8.16 -17.43 20.33
CA PHE A 17 8.34 -16.60 19.13
C PHE A 17 7.40 -16.99 17.98
N SER A 18 7.12 -18.29 17.79
CA SER A 18 6.17 -18.76 16.77
C SER A 18 4.71 -18.37 17.08
N ALA A 19 4.34 -18.29 18.36
CA ALA A 19 2.99 -17.93 18.80
C ALA A 19 2.61 -16.44 18.56
N GLN A 20 3.56 -15.60 18.11
CA GLN A 20 3.35 -14.17 17.94
C GLN A 20 2.97 -13.75 16.51
N THR A 21 2.96 -14.67 15.55
CA THR A 21 2.64 -14.34 14.14
C THR A 21 1.55 -15.22 13.56
N VAL A 22 0.75 -14.65 12.67
CA VAL A 22 -0.21 -15.38 11.83
C VAL A 22 0.23 -15.23 10.37
N THR A 23 0.19 -16.32 9.61
CA THR A 23 0.58 -16.35 8.19
C THR A 23 -0.64 -16.54 7.30
N PHE A 24 -0.87 -15.61 6.36
CA PHE A 24 -1.84 -15.77 5.30
C PHE A 24 -1.22 -16.50 4.12
N ILE A 25 -1.92 -17.52 3.61
CA ILE A 25 -1.53 -18.25 2.40
C ILE A 25 -2.70 -18.39 1.43
N SER A 26 -2.38 -18.48 0.15
CA SER A 26 -3.35 -18.74 -0.93
C SER A 26 -3.90 -20.15 -0.79
N GLU A 27 -5.22 -20.35 -0.81
CA GLU A 27 -5.78 -21.72 -0.79
C GLU A 27 -5.38 -22.50 -2.05
N LYS A 28 -5.21 -21.81 -3.19
CA LYS A 28 -4.90 -22.42 -4.49
C LYS A 28 -3.45 -22.84 -4.61
N THR A 29 -2.54 -21.96 -4.21
CA THR A 29 -1.10 -22.16 -4.45
C THR A 29 -0.34 -22.60 -3.21
N ASN A 30 -0.96 -22.49 -2.02
CA ASN A 30 -0.32 -22.63 -0.71
C ASN A 30 0.94 -21.76 -0.56
N LYS A 31 1.06 -20.68 -1.34
CA LYS A 31 2.12 -19.68 -1.20
C LYS A 31 1.70 -18.58 -0.24
N PRO A 32 2.66 -17.93 0.44
CA PRO A 32 2.39 -16.74 1.22
C PRO A 32 1.63 -15.68 0.43
N LEU A 33 0.64 -15.07 1.07
CA LEU A 33 -0.10 -13.94 0.53
C LEU A 33 0.37 -12.66 1.20
N PRO A 34 1.23 -11.88 0.53
CA PRO A 34 1.62 -10.60 1.05
C PRO A 34 0.47 -9.59 0.91
N LYS A 35 0.58 -8.43 1.56
CA LYS A 35 -0.32 -7.30 1.34
C LYS A 35 -1.78 -7.48 1.73
N VAL A 36 -2.13 -8.58 2.39
CA VAL A 36 -3.43 -8.73 3.04
C VAL A 36 -3.56 -7.69 4.14
N SER A 37 -4.56 -6.83 4.01
CA SER A 37 -4.95 -5.83 5.00
C SER A 37 -6.04 -6.40 5.90
N VAL A 38 -5.86 -6.27 7.21
CA VAL A 38 -6.85 -6.70 8.20
C VAL A 38 -7.58 -5.48 8.74
N PHE A 39 -8.89 -5.44 8.52
CA PHE A 39 -9.77 -4.38 9.00
C PHE A 39 -10.49 -4.85 10.27
N GLY A 40 -10.46 -4.03 11.32
CA GLY A 40 -11.30 -4.24 12.51
C GLY A 40 -12.74 -3.79 12.28
N LYS A 41 -13.62 -4.03 13.27
CA LYS A 41 -15.07 -3.73 13.16
C LYS A 41 -15.42 -2.28 12.83
N ASN A 42 -14.55 -1.33 13.17
CA ASN A 42 -14.75 0.10 12.96
C ASN A 42 -14.15 0.63 11.64
N GLY A 43 -13.66 -0.25 10.77
CA GLY A 43 -13.00 0.14 9.51
C GLY A 43 -11.55 0.60 9.69
N ASN A 44 -10.96 0.35 10.86
CA ASN A 44 -9.55 0.62 11.11
C ASN A 44 -8.68 -0.50 10.53
N ILE A 45 -7.60 -0.15 9.86
CA ILE A 45 -6.61 -1.12 9.38
C ILE A 45 -5.67 -1.46 10.55
N VAL A 46 -5.79 -2.67 11.08
CA VAL A 46 -5.07 -3.09 12.28
C VAL A 46 -3.78 -3.84 11.99
N ALA A 47 -3.69 -4.50 10.83
CA ALA A 47 -2.50 -5.21 10.41
C ALA A 47 -2.39 -5.26 8.87
N TYR A 48 -1.16 -5.44 8.41
CA TYR A 48 -0.81 -5.60 7.00
C TYR A 48 0.26 -6.68 6.89
N SER A 49 0.07 -7.67 6.02
CA SER A 49 1.03 -8.77 5.88
C SER A 49 2.26 -8.38 5.06
N ASP A 50 3.42 -8.82 5.54
CA ASP A 50 4.69 -8.68 4.82
C ASP A 50 4.79 -9.65 3.62
N ILE A 51 5.90 -9.60 2.90
CA ILE A 51 6.16 -10.51 1.76
C ILE A 51 6.07 -12.01 2.10
N ASP A 52 6.28 -12.39 3.36
CA ASP A 52 6.16 -13.76 3.86
C ASP A 52 4.73 -14.10 4.30
N GLY A 53 3.78 -13.20 4.04
CA GLY A 53 2.37 -13.33 4.39
C GLY A 53 2.07 -13.15 5.87
N LYS A 54 3.02 -12.63 6.65
CA LYS A 54 2.94 -12.61 8.12
C LYS A 54 2.42 -11.30 8.67
N ILE A 55 1.62 -11.40 9.73
CA ILE A 55 1.26 -10.30 10.60
C ILE A 55 1.62 -10.60 12.06
N ASP A 56 1.86 -9.56 12.84
CA ASP A 56 1.96 -9.67 14.30
C ASP A 56 0.57 -9.87 14.91
N LYS A 57 0.39 -10.98 15.62
CA LYS A 57 -0.88 -11.35 16.28
C LYS A 57 -1.25 -10.35 17.38
N ASN A 58 -0.28 -9.67 18.02
CA ASN A 58 -0.55 -8.69 19.08
C ASN A 58 -1.34 -7.46 18.59
N LEU A 59 -1.35 -7.22 17.27
CA LEU A 59 -2.15 -6.17 16.66
C LEU A 59 -3.65 -6.53 16.58
N ILE A 60 -3.97 -7.82 16.71
CA ILE A 60 -5.33 -8.35 16.65
C ILE A 60 -5.89 -8.44 18.07
N LYS A 61 -6.88 -7.59 18.38
CA LYS A 61 -7.45 -7.49 19.73
C LYS A 61 -8.82 -8.16 19.83
N PRO A 62 -9.10 -8.96 20.89
CA PRO A 62 -10.36 -9.69 21.04
C PRO A 62 -11.63 -8.83 20.99
N ASP A 63 -11.55 -7.59 21.47
CA ASP A 63 -12.68 -6.65 21.55
C ASP A 63 -13.25 -6.24 20.19
N GLN A 64 -12.53 -6.50 19.10
CA GLN A 64 -13.00 -6.23 17.75
C GLN A 64 -13.96 -7.31 17.24
N GLU A 65 -13.91 -8.54 17.79
CA GLU A 65 -14.72 -9.74 17.48
C GLU A 65 -14.69 -10.25 16.03
N LYS A 66 -14.82 -9.36 15.04
CA LYS A 66 -14.83 -9.64 13.60
C LYS A 66 -13.79 -8.80 12.88
N PHE A 67 -13.13 -9.42 11.92
CA PHE A 67 -12.09 -8.83 11.09
C PHE A 67 -12.38 -9.07 9.62
N GLN A 68 -12.37 -8.04 8.79
CA GLN A 68 -12.46 -8.20 7.34
C GLN A 68 -11.06 -8.29 6.75
N LEU A 69 -10.81 -9.30 5.92
CA LEU A 69 -9.59 -9.40 5.14
C LEU A 69 -9.80 -8.75 3.78
N VAL A 70 -8.88 -7.88 3.41
CA VAL A 70 -8.84 -7.21 2.11
C VAL A 70 -7.53 -7.54 1.43
N TYR A 71 -7.60 -8.06 0.21
CA TYR A 71 -6.43 -8.39 -0.62
C TYR A 71 -6.65 -7.86 -2.04
N ASP A 72 -5.61 -7.28 -2.65
CA ASP A 72 -5.65 -6.45 -3.87
C ASP A 72 -6.89 -5.56 -4.01
N ASN A 73 -7.30 -4.93 -2.90
CA ASN A 73 -8.44 -4.00 -2.80
C ASN A 73 -9.84 -4.63 -2.85
N PHE A 74 -9.94 -5.96 -2.71
CA PHE A 74 -11.19 -6.69 -2.60
C PHE A 74 -11.34 -7.32 -1.23
N SER A 75 -12.55 -7.29 -0.68
CA SER A 75 -12.90 -8.08 0.50
C SER A 75 -12.86 -9.56 0.14
N VAL A 76 -11.98 -10.34 0.77
CA VAL A 76 -11.78 -11.76 0.47
C VAL A 76 -12.28 -12.69 1.56
N ALA A 77 -12.35 -12.23 2.82
CA ALA A 77 -12.90 -13.01 3.92
C ALA A 77 -13.37 -12.13 5.08
N THR A 78 -14.19 -12.71 5.96
CA THR A 78 -14.46 -12.16 7.29
C THR A 78 -14.14 -13.24 8.31
N LEU A 79 -13.29 -12.91 9.27
CA LEU A 79 -12.78 -13.80 10.30
C LEU A 79 -13.27 -13.38 11.68
N SER A 80 -13.39 -14.35 12.57
CA SER A 80 -13.55 -14.10 14.00
C SER A 80 -12.18 -13.95 14.68
N TYR A 81 -12.14 -13.44 15.91
CA TYR A 81 -10.90 -13.45 16.70
C TYR A 81 -10.30 -14.86 16.84
N ALA A 82 -11.14 -15.87 17.05
CA ALA A 82 -10.72 -17.26 17.22
C ALA A 82 -10.02 -17.83 15.97
N ASP A 83 -10.25 -17.27 14.78
CA ASP A 83 -9.55 -17.71 13.56
C ASP A 83 -8.06 -17.36 13.60
N PHE A 84 -7.66 -16.33 14.35
CA PHE A 84 -6.25 -15.94 14.55
C PHE A 84 -5.54 -16.79 15.61
N GLU A 85 -6.22 -17.76 16.22
CA GLU A 85 -5.56 -18.84 16.99
C GLU A 85 -4.84 -19.84 16.07
N LYS A 86 -5.19 -19.87 14.78
CA LYS A 86 -4.49 -20.66 13.77
C LYS A 86 -3.20 -19.91 13.38
N GLU A 87 -2.08 -20.63 13.35
CA GLU A 87 -0.81 -20.08 12.83
C GLU A 87 -0.88 -19.76 11.34
N ILE A 88 -1.69 -20.51 10.59
CA ILE A 88 -1.87 -20.39 9.15
C ILE A 88 -3.36 -20.19 8.84
N ILE A 89 -3.64 -19.13 8.10
CA ILE A 89 -4.98 -18.83 7.58
C ILE A 89 -4.92 -18.93 6.07
N LYS A 90 -5.72 -19.83 5.53
CA LYS A 90 -5.91 -19.96 4.08
C LYS A 90 -6.93 -18.93 3.62
N VAL A 91 -6.59 -18.21 2.56
CA VAL A 91 -7.44 -17.16 1.99
C VAL A 91 -7.71 -17.50 0.54
N ASP A 92 -9.00 -17.49 0.17
CA ASP A 92 -9.43 -17.61 -1.21
C ASP A 92 -9.05 -16.31 -1.92
N ASP A 93 -7.86 -16.31 -2.49
CA ASP A 93 -7.29 -15.25 -3.31
C ASP A 93 -7.94 -15.25 -4.70
N LYS A 94 -9.27 -15.32 -4.76
CA LYS A 94 -10.14 -15.20 -5.96
C LYS A 94 -10.06 -13.82 -6.61
N ILE A 95 -8.86 -13.28 -6.67
CA ILE A 95 -8.50 -12.10 -7.39
C ILE A 95 -8.25 -12.57 -8.82
N ARG A 96 -8.96 -11.92 -9.73
CA ARG A 96 -8.87 -12.14 -11.17
C ARG A 96 -7.44 -12.36 -11.62
N ASN A 97 -7.24 -13.16 -12.66
CA ASN A 97 -5.95 -13.20 -13.35
C ASN A 97 -5.51 -11.75 -13.60
N ILE A 98 -4.29 -11.40 -13.21
CA ILE A 98 -3.74 -10.10 -13.54
C ILE A 98 -3.76 -10.01 -15.05
N GLU A 99 -4.60 -9.13 -15.59
CA GLU A 99 -4.70 -8.94 -17.03
C GLU A 99 -3.34 -8.49 -17.54
N PRO A 100 -2.83 -9.08 -18.64
CA PRO A 100 -1.57 -8.67 -19.22
C PRO A 100 -1.61 -7.17 -19.57
N VAL A 101 -0.52 -6.46 -19.28
CA VAL A 101 -0.39 -5.04 -19.65
C VAL A 101 -0.45 -4.93 -21.18
N VAL A 102 -1.40 -4.15 -21.69
CA VAL A 102 -1.61 -4.03 -23.14
C VAL A 102 -0.48 -3.19 -23.74
N ILE A 103 0.32 -3.80 -24.63
CA ILE A 103 1.38 -3.10 -25.37
C ILE A 103 0.82 -2.57 -26.69
N LYS A 104 0.65 -1.25 -26.83
CA LYS A 104 0.07 -0.64 -28.04
C LYS A 104 1.06 -0.49 -29.19
N ASN A 105 2.25 0.02 -28.91
CA ASN A 105 3.36 0.12 -29.87
C ASN A 105 4.59 -0.49 -29.22
N ASN A 106 5.42 -1.20 -29.98
CA ASN A 106 6.66 -1.80 -29.48
C ASN A 106 7.90 -1.38 -30.29
N LYS A 107 7.77 -0.35 -31.13
CA LYS A 107 8.89 0.21 -31.88
C LYS A 107 9.86 0.95 -30.95
N PRO A 108 11.17 0.98 -31.26
CA PRO A 108 12.13 1.79 -30.52
C PRO A 108 11.65 3.24 -30.44
N ALA A 109 11.50 3.74 -29.22
CA ALA A 109 11.03 5.08 -28.96
C ALA A 109 11.80 5.74 -27.82
N LYS A 110 11.79 7.07 -27.81
CA LYS A 110 12.45 7.90 -26.81
C LYS A 110 11.82 7.72 -25.42
N TYR A 111 10.50 7.54 -25.35
CA TYR A 111 9.77 7.47 -24.09
C TYR A 111 8.87 6.24 -24.01
N ALA A 112 8.71 5.73 -22.79
CA ALA A 112 7.73 4.71 -22.42
C ALA A 112 6.64 5.36 -21.56
N PHE A 113 5.39 5.19 -21.97
CA PHE A 113 4.18 5.67 -21.31
C PHE A 113 3.55 4.48 -20.59
N VAL A 114 3.58 4.51 -19.27
CA VAL A 114 3.01 3.48 -18.40
C VAL A 114 1.73 4.04 -17.81
N LYS A 115 0.61 3.67 -18.41
CA LYS A 115 -0.73 4.07 -17.96
C LYS A 115 -1.30 3.00 -17.06
N GLY A 116 -1.99 3.42 -16.01
CA GLY A 116 -2.60 2.48 -15.07
C GLY A 116 -3.56 3.14 -14.09
N ASN A 117 -4.22 2.28 -13.32
CA ASN A 117 -5.07 2.68 -12.22
C ASN A 117 -4.21 2.96 -10.99
N PHE A 118 -4.57 3.97 -10.21
CA PHE A 118 -3.99 4.19 -8.90
C PHE A 118 -5.07 4.28 -7.84
N ASN A 119 -4.71 3.93 -6.61
CA ASN A 119 -5.44 4.38 -5.44
C ASN A 119 -4.44 4.75 -4.34
N ALA A 120 -4.85 5.68 -3.48
CA ALA A 120 -4.05 6.10 -2.34
C ALA A 120 -4.97 6.42 -1.17
N TYR A 121 -4.51 6.16 0.04
CA TYR A 121 -5.23 6.54 1.24
C TYR A 121 -4.30 6.82 2.40
N VAL A 122 -4.77 7.68 3.30
CA VAL A 122 -4.07 8.06 4.52
C VAL A 122 -4.92 7.61 5.70
N THR A 123 -4.31 6.90 6.63
CA THR A 123 -4.88 6.63 7.95
C THR A 123 -4.16 7.45 9.01
N VAL A 124 -4.92 7.86 10.03
CA VAL A 124 -4.42 8.52 11.23
C VAL A 124 -4.92 7.69 12.42
N ASN A 125 -3.99 7.18 13.22
CA ASN A 125 -4.26 6.25 14.31
C ASN A 125 -5.13 5.07 13.83
N ASN A 126 -4.73 4.50 12.69
CA ASN A 126 -5.37 3.37 12.01
C ASN A 126 -6.78 3.64 11.42
N LYS A 127 -7.36 4.83 11.62
CA LYS A 127 -8.65 5.23 11.03
C LYS A 127 -8.43 5.95 9.70
N LEU A 128 -9.26 5.65 8.69
CA LEU A 128 -9.24 6.36 7.41
C LEU A 128 -9.42 7.88 7.62
N ASN A 129 -8.59 8.68 6.95
CA ASN A 129 -8.73 10.12 6.88
C ASN A 129 -9.20 10.59 5.50
N CYS A 130 -8.47 10.19 4.46
CA CYS A 130 -8.79 10.50 3.08
C CYS A 130 -8.35 9.38 2.14
N TYR A 131 -8.99 9.33 0.98
CA TYR A 131 -8.79 8.33 -0.06
C TYR A 131 -8.88 9.01 -1.42
N ALA A 132 -8.10 8.53 -2.38
CA ALA A 132 -8.23 8.92 -3.77
C ALA A 132 -8.02 7.71 -4.67
N ASP A 133 -8.66 7.73 -5.82
CA ASP A 133 -8.42 6.77 -6.88
C ASP A 133 -8.51 7.43 -8.24
N GLY A 134 -7.94 6.79 -9.26
CA GLY A 134 -7.90 7.39 -10.58
C GLY A 134 -7.06 6.63 -11.58
N ILE A 135 -6.81 7.31 -12.69
CA ILE A 135 -5.97 6.87 -13.80
C ILE A 135 -4.83 7.86 -13.96
N VAL A 136 -3.61 7.34 -14.03
CA VAL A 136 -2.39 8.12 -14.17
C VAL A 136 -1.50 7.48 -15.22
N THR A 137 -0.77 8.33 -15.95
CA THR A 137 0.24 7.91 -16.91
C THR A 137 1.61 8.44 -16.48
N TYR A 138 2.52 7.53 -16.18
CA TYR A 138 3.92 7.83 -15.89
C TYR A 138 4.75 7.72 -17.17
N ILE A 139 5.63 8.69 -17.39
CA ILE A 139 6.37 8.80 -18.64
C ILE A 139 7.86 8.71 -18.34
N PHE A 140 8.49 7.65 -18.83
CA PHE A 140 9.89 7.34 -18.59
C PHE A 140 10.72 7.58 -19.84
N ASP A 141 11.94 8.06 -19.65
CA ASP A 141 12.95 8.05 -20.70
C ASP A 141 13.42 6.62 -20.93
N ASN A 142 13.26 6.13 -22.16
CA ASN A 142 13.48 4.71 -22.45
C ASN A 142 14.96 4.32 -22.37
N LYS A 143 15.90 5.28 -22.53
CA LYS A 143 17.34 5.02 -22.45
C LYS A 143 17.82 5.02 -21.00
N THR A 144 17.45 6.05 -20.25
CA THR A 144 17.93 6.26 -18.87
C THR A 144 17.04 5.61 -17.82
N LYS A 145 15.84 5.16 -18.19
CA LYS A 145 14.80 4.60 -17.32
C LYS A 145 14.29 5.54 -16.24
N LYS A 146 14.66 6.82 -16.30
CA LYS A 146 14.23 7.85 -15.34
C LYS A 146 12.84 8.38 -15.66
N LEU A 147 12.04 8.60 -14.63
CA LEU A 147 10.75 9.29 -14.75
C LEU A 147 10.97 10.73 -15.23
N LYS A 148 10.26 11.12 -16.29
CA LYS A 148 10.32 12.46 -16.91
C LYS A 148 9.11 13.31 -16.63
N ALA A 149 7.94 12.70 -16.59
CA ALA A 149 6.69 13.39 -16.31
C ALA A 149 5.65 12.42 -15.76
N THR A 150 4.67 12.99 -15.07
CA THR A 150 3.46 12.30 -14.63
C THR A 150 2.26 13.07 -15.16
N THR A 151 1.29 12.37 -15.73
CA THR A 151 0.04 12.94 -16.22
C THR A 151 -1.13 12.29 -15.51
N VAL A 152 -1.93 13.08 -14.80
CA VAL A 152 -3.16 12.58 -14.18
C VAL A 152 -4.29 12.69 -15.19
N GLU A 153 -4.93 11.56 -15.51
CA GLU A 153 -5.99 11.54 -16.52
C GLU A 153 -7.34 11.83 -15.91
N GLN A 154 -7.71 11.08 -14.88
CA GLN A 154 -8.97 11.19 -14.15
C GLN A 154 -8.77 10.73 -12.72
N TYR A 155 -9.49 11.30 -11.75
CA TYR A 155 -9.41 10.88 -10.37
C TYR A 155 -10.64 11.31 -9.56
N ARG A 156 -10.91 10.57 -8.48
CA ARG A 156 -11.85 10.93 -7.42
C ARG A 156 -11.12 11.12 -6.11
N ILE A 157 -11.63 12.02 -5.28
CA ILE A 157 -11.11 12.25 -3.93
C ILE A 157 -12.23 12.14 -2.93
N TYR A 158 -12.01 11.35 -1.89
CA TYR A 158 -12.92 11.14 -0.80
C TYR A 158 -12.29 11.60 0.51
N ARG A 159 -13.10 12.25 1.36
CA ARG A 159 -12.71 12.67 2.70
C ARG A 159 -13.74 12.20 3.70
N LEU A 160 -13.27 11.71 4.85
CA LEU A 160 -14.16 11.35 5.94
C LEU A 160 -14.54 12.62 6.72
N GLU A 161 -15.82 12.97 6.79
CA GLU A 161 -16.32 14.20 7.47
C GLU A 161 -15.98 14.20 8.96
N ASP A 162 -16.14 13.03 9.61
CA ASP A 162 -15.83 12.78 11.02
C ASP A 162 -14.44 12.12 11.21
N ALA A 163 -13.55 12.17 10.21
CA ALA A 163 -12.14 12.07 10.54
C ALA A 163 -11.88 13.33 11.35
N VAL A 164 -12.05 13.21 12.67
CA VAL A 164 -11.86 14.27 13.64
C VAL A 164 -10.49 14.84 13.31
N PHE A 165 -10.49 15.93 12.55
CA PHE A 165 -9.59 17.01 12.85
C PHE A 165 -9.97 17.32 14.28
N GLU A 166 -9.29 16.69 15.23
CA GLU A 166 -9.03 17.42 16.44
C GLU A 166 -8.17 18.56 15.90
N LYS A 167 -8.83 19.63 15.42
CA LYS A 167 -8.23 20.90 15.01
C LYS A 167 -7.38 21.50 16.14
N LYS A 168 -7.28 20.80 17.26
CA LYS A 168 -6.53 21.11 18.45
C LYS A 168 -5.25 20.26 18.63
N GLN A 169 -5.00 19.15 17.90
CA GLN A 169 -3.82 18.30 18.15
C GLN A 169 -3.17 17.63 16.90
N THR A 170 -2.51 18.46 16.06
CA THR A 170 -1.14 18.30 15.48
C THR A 170 -0.70 19.67 14.96
N GLY A 171 -0.81 20.69 15.82
CA GLY A 171 -0.66 22.13 15.53
C GLY A 171 -1.58 22.74 14.46
N MET A 172 -1.49 22.28 13.22
CA MET A 172 -2.25 22.68 12.03
C MET A 172 -1.97 21.75 10.82
N TRP A 173 -1.37 20.57 11.05
CA TRP A 173 -0.89 19.72 9.97
C TRP A 173 -2.04 19.17 9.12
N ASP A 174 -2.02 19.49 7.83
CA ASP A 174 -2.99 18.96 6.87
C ASP A 174 -2.56 17.56 6.41
N TYR A 175 -3.06 16.52 7.07
CA TYR A 175 -2.81 15.14 6.70
C TYR A 175 -3.25 14.80 5.28
N GLN A 176 -4.17 15.58 4.70
CA GLN A 176 -4.60 15.37 3.32
C GLN A 176 -3.49 15.70 2.34
N ALA A 177 -2.53 16.56 2.69
CA ALA A 177 -1.36 16.86 1.87
C ALA A 177 -0.42 15.65 1.67
N LEU A 178 -0.61 14.58 2.45
CA LEU A 178 0.08 13.30 2.31
C LEU A 178 -0.62 12.35 1.31
N LEU A 179 -1.86 12.65 0.91
CA LEU A 179 -2.54 11.94 -0.16
C LEU A 179 -1.87 12.30 -1.48
N ARG A 180 -1.04 11.39 -1.99
CA ARG A 180 -0.20 11.62 -3.18
C ARG A 180 -0.20 10.39 -4.06
N LEU A 181 0.14 10.62 -5.33
CA LEU A 181 0.36 9.56 -6.31
C LEU A 181 1.56 8.67 -5.88
N PRO A 182 1.55 7.38 -6.24
CA PRO A 182 2.70 6.48 -6.11
C PRO A 182 3.98 7.09 -6.69
N GLU A 183 5.10 7.06 -5.95
CA GLU A 183 6.34 7.70 -6.39
C GLU A 183 7.15 6.79 -7.30
N MET A 184 6.75 6.67 -8.57
CA MET A 184 7.33 5.75 -9.55
C MET A 184 8.74 6.11 -10.08
N LYS A 185 9.48 6.99 -9.39
CA LYS A 185 10.73 7.60 -9.90
C LYS A 185 11.78 6.59 -10.33
N GLU A 186 12.00 5.56 -9.50
CA GLU A 186 13.05 4.57 -9.68
C GLU A 186 12.50 3.20 -10.09
N VAL A 187 11.22 3.09 -10.48
CA VAL A 187 10.64 1.80 -10.90
C VAL A 187 11.31 1.26 -12.17
N GLY A 188 11.92 2.14 -12.97
CA GLY A 188 12.83 1.79 -14.06
C GLY A 188 13.99 0.88 -13.64
N ASN A 189 14.42 0.97 -12.39
CA ASN A 189 15.44 0.14 -11.77
C ASN A 189 15.12 -0.01 -10.28
N ILE A 190 14.23 -0.95 -9.93
CA ILE A 190 13.64 -1.08 -8.59
C ILE A 190 14.68 -1.15 -7.45
N LEU A 191 15.89 -1.64 -7.74
CA LEU A 191 16.98 -1.71 -6.76
C LEU A 191 17.55 -0.34 -6.38
N GLU A 192 17.31 0.72 -7.15
CA GLU A 192 17.70 2.10 -6.83
C GLU A 192 16.89 2.68 -5.65
N TYR A 193 15.74 2.10 -5.30
CA TYR A 193 15.04 2.44 -4.05
C TYR A 193 15.79 1.97 -2.79
N LYS A 194 16.77 1.07 -2.92
CA LYS A 194 17.55 0.56 -1.80
C LYS A 194 18.38 1.69 -1.19
N LYS A 195 18.16 1.95 0.10
CA LYS A 195 19.03 2.79 0.93
C LYS A 195 19.97 1.90 1.76
N LYS A 196 20.96 2.51 2.43
CA LYS A 196 21.98 1.80 3.22
C LYS A 196 21.40 0.79 4.22
N ASN A 197 20.24 1.09 4.80
CA ASN A 197 19.58 0.27 5.82
C ASN A 197 18.36 -0.48 5.29
N SER A 198 18.22 -0.64 3.98
CA SER A 198 17.07 -1.34 3.39
C SER A 198 17.28 -2.85 3.37
N VAL A 199 16.25 -3.58 3.76
CA VAL A 199 16.11 -5.03 3.60
C VAL A 199 15.37 -5.29 2.29
N ILE A 200 15.85 -6.25 1.50
CA ILE A 200 15.20 -6.69 0.27
C ILE A 200 14.83 -8.16 0.42
N LYS A 201 13.59 -8.49 0.10
CA LYS A 201 13.09 -9.85 0.03
C LYS A 201 12.43 -10.07 -1.34
N GLU A 202 12.51 -11.29 -1.84
CA GLU A 202 11.88 -11.68 -3.09
C GLU A 202 11.07 -12.96 -2.88
N LEU A 203 9.86 -12.98 -3.42
CA LEU A 203 8.97 -14.13 -3.42
C LEU A 203 8.69 -14.54 -4.87
N LYS A 204 9.17 -15.73 -5.24
CA LYS A 204 8.88 -16.37 -6.52
C LYS A 204 7.50 -17.01 -6.48
N GLY A 205 6.56 -16.45 -7.24
CA GLY A 205 5.19 -16.95 -7.34
C GLY A 205 4.97 -17.88 -8.53
N GLN A 206 3.75 -18.42 -8.64
CA GLN A 206 3.38 -19.22 -9.81
C GLN A 206 3.02 -18.36 -11.02
N GLN A 207 2.45 -17.17 -10.80
CA GLN A 207 2.02 -16.24 -11.85
C GLN A 207 2.89 -14.98 -11.94
N LYS A 208 3.39 -14.50 -10.80
CA LYS A 208 4.19 -13.27 -10.69
C LYS A 208 5.36 -13.44 -9.72
N ASP A 209 6.43 -12.70 -9.95
CA ASP A 209 7.51 -12.53 -8.98
C ASP A 209 7.30 -11.23 -8.21
N GLN A 210 7.53 -11.26 -6.90
CA GLN A 210 7.31 -10.11 -6.01
C GLN A 210 8.60 -9.72 -5.32
N ILE A 211 8.86 -8.43 -5.23
CA ILE A 211 9.96 -7.85 -4.45
C ILE A 211 9.37 -6.94 -3.38
N GLU A 212 9.88 -7.07 -2.16
CA GLU A 212 9.64 -6.13 -1.07
C GLU A 212 10.97 -5.46 -0.69
N ILE A 213 10.97 -4.13 -0.62
CA ILE A 213 12.06 -3.32 -0.11
C ILE A 213 11.56 -2.58 1.11
N THR A 214 12.07 -2.96 2.28
CA THR A 214 11.74 -2.31 3.55
C THR A 214 12.89 -1.43 4.00
N GLY A 215 12.63 -0.16 4.28
CA GLY A 215 13.60 0.79 4.80
C GLY A 215 13.10 1.47 6.07
N GLU A 216 13.95 1.53 7.08
CA GLU A 216 13.63 2.10 8.39
C GLU A 216 14.57 3.24 8.76
N ALA A 217 14.04 4.24 9.44
CA ALA A 217 14.78 5.38 9.97
C ALA A 217 14.14 5.85 11.27
N LEU A 218 14.91 6.54 12.11
CA LEU A 218 14.41 7.08 13.39
C LEU A 218 13.81 6.01 14.33
N GLN A 219 14.25 4.76 14.18
CA GLN A 219 13.96 3.68 15.13
C GLN A 219 14.65 4.02 16.45
N GLU A 220 13.89 4.07 17.53
CA GLU A 220 14.35 4.43 18.88
C GLU A 220 14.94 5.86 19.02
N LYS A 221 14.88 6.69 17.97
CA LYS A 221 15.41 8.05 17.96
C LYS A 221 14.41 9.06 17.44
N GLU A 222 14.02 9.99 18.30
CA GLU A 222 13.18 11.13 17.93
C GLU A 222 13.99 12.18 17.15
N PHE A 223 13.41 12.70 16.06
CA PHE A 223 13.91 13.88 15.35
C PHE A 223 12.94 15.04 15.56
N ALA A 224 13.44 16.19 16.00
CA ALA A 224 12.62 17.38 16.27
C ALA A 224 12.94 18.51 15.28
N PHE A 225 11.91 19.14 14.71
CA PHE A 225 12.06 20.27 13.78
C PHE A 225 10.83 21.19 13.83
N PHE A 226 11.05 22.50 13.99
CA PHE A 226 9.98 23.52 14.12
C PHE A 226 8.81 23.15 15.06
N GLY A 227 9.13 22.52 16.20
CA GLY A 227 8.11 22.10 17.17
C GLY A 227 7.43 20.78 16.85
N TYR A 228 7.65 20.19 15.67
CA TYR A 228 7.23 18.83 15.34
C TYR A 228 8.28 17.81 15.76
N ARG A 229 7.81 16.62 16.15
CA ARG A 229 8.62 15.49 16.54
C ARG A 229 8.24 14.29 15.68
N PHE A 230 9.23 13.68 15.05
CA PHE A 230 9.11 12.56 14.14
C PHE A 230 9.80 11.35 14.75
N TYR A 231 9.17 10.19 14.65
CA TYR A 231 9.65 8.96 15.26
C TYR A 231 9.20 7.75 14.43
N ASP A 232 9.96 6.65 14.49
CA ASP A 232 9.56 5.34 13.96
C ASP A 232 9.09 5.40 12.49
N VAL A 233 10.03 5.80 11.62
CA VAL A 233 9.75 5.90 10.18
C VAL A 233 10.05 4.56 9.53
N LYS A 234 9.06 4.01 8.84
CA LYS A 234 9.19 2.80 8.03
C LYS A 234 8.60 3.04 6.66
N ASN A 235 9.29 2.63 5.61
CA ASN A 235 8.79 2.62 4.25
C ASN A 235 8.90 1.21 3.69
N ILE A 236 7.83 0.71 3.09
CA ILE A 236 7.77 -0.58 2.42
C ILE A 236 7.41 -0.30 0.97
N ILE A 237 8.20 -0.82 0.05
CA ILE A 237 7.92 -0.80 -1.38
C ILE A 237 7.71 -2.23 -1.83
N ASN A 238 6.56 -2.50 -2.44
CA ASN A 238 6.26 -3.78 -3.05
C ASN A 238 6.12 -3.60 -4.56
N ALA A 239 6.77 -4.47 -5.34
CA ALA A 239 6.61 -4.50 -6.78
C ALA A 239 6.38 -5.93 -7.25
N ALA A 240 5.41 -6.11 -8.15
CA ALA A 240 5.15 -7.38 -8.81
C ALA A 240 5.54 -7.29 -10.29
N TYR A 241 6.13 -8.36 -10.78
CA TYR A 241 6.54 -8.49 -12.18
C TYR A 241 6.05 -9.81 -12.77
N GLU A 242 5.97 -9.88 -14.09
CA GLU A 242 5.85 -11.15 -14.80
C GLU A 242 6.93 -12.12 -14.32
N LYS A 243 6.53 -13.39 -14.20
CA LYS A 243 7.36 -14.45 -13.65
C LYS A 243 8.64 -14.66 -14.47
N ASP A 244 9.76 -14.90 -13.78
CA ASP A 244 11.05 -15.25 -14.37
C ASP A 244 11.59 -14.19 -15.35
N THR A 245 11.16 -12.93 -15.21
CA THR A 245 11.63 -11.81 -16.03
C THR A 245 12.82 -11.07 -15.41
N GLN A 246 13.36 -10.13 -16.18
CA GLN A 246 14.39 -9.19 -15.73
C GLN A 246 13.84 -8.06 -14.86
N LYS A 247 12.53 -8.06 -14.56
CA LYS A 247 11.85 -7.07 -13.70
C LYS A 247 12.01 -5.65 -14.21
N THR A 248 11.78 -5.46 -15.50
CA THR A 248 11.82 -4.15 -16.13
C THR A 248 10.45 -3.46 -16.06
N LEU A 249 10.38 -2.19 -16.47
CA LEU A 249 9.10 -1.48 -16.63
C LEU A 249 8.10 -2.22 -17.54
N ARG A 250 8.60 -3.00 -18.51
CA ARG A 250 7.76 -3.78 -19.41
C ARG A 250 7.03 -4.91 -18.68
N ASP A 251 7.69 -5.46 -17.67
CA ASP A 251 7.25 -6.65 -16.96
C ASP A 251 6.46 -6.27 -15.69
N LEU A 252 6.33 -4.98 -15.39
CA LEU A 252 5.69 -4.49 -14.17
C LEU A 252 4.19 -4.79 -14.20
N LEU A 253 3.71 -5.44 -13.14
CA LEU A 253 2.30 -5.78 -12.95
C LEU A 253 1.65 -4.95 -11.86
N GLU A 254 2.38 -4.64 -10.79
CA GLU A 254 1.88 -3.87 -9.64
C GLU A 254 3.01 -3.12 -8.96
N PHE A 255 2.70 -1.95 -8.40
CA PHE A 255 3.61 -1.21 -7.54
C PHE A 255 2.85 -0.63 -6.35
N ASN A 256 3.37 -0.82 -5.14
CA ASN A 256 2.78 -0.38 -3.89
C ASN A 256 3.84 0.29 -3.00
N GLU A 257 3.45 1.38 -2.35
CA GLU A 257 4.23 2.04 -1.31
C GLU A 257 3.40 2.14 -0.04
N ILE A 258 4.02 1.82 1.10
CA ILE A 258 3.45 2.03 2.41
C ILE A 258 4.45 2.78 3.27
N SER A 259 4.06 3.95 3.75
CA SER A 259 4.86 4.77 4.64
C SER A 259 4.20 4.85 6.01
N PHE A 260 4.97 4.53 7.04
CA PHE A 260 4.60 4.66 8.45
C PHE A 260 5.42 5.80 9.06
N LEU A 261 4.76 6.64 9.84
CA LEU A 261 5.40 7.73 10.58
C LEU A 261 4.62 7.97 11.88
N LYS A 262 5.33 8.08 13.01
CA LYS A 262 4.78 8.68 14.22
C LYS A 262 5.13 10.17 14.27
N LEU A 263 4.11 11.01 14.38
CA LEU A 263 4.22 12.47 14.39
C LEU A 263 3.48 13.05 15.59
N LYS A 264 4.09 14.05 16.26
CA LYS A 264 3.37 14.95 17.16
C LYS A 264 3.91 16.36 17.10
N HIS A 265 3.10 17.34 17.50
CA HIS A 265 3.62 18.65 17.86
C HIS A 265 4.05 18.65 19.34
N LYS A 266 5.01 19.50 19.72
CA LYS A 266 5.53 19.59 21.09
C LYS A 266 4.48 19.98 22.14
N SER A 267 3.34 20.53 21.71
CA SER A 267 2.20 20.84 22.60
C SER A 267 1.34 19.62 22.91
N GLU A 268 1.59 18.49 22.25
CA GLU A 268 0.81 17.26 22.40
C GLU A 268 1.57 16.23 23.23
N PRO A 269 0.86 15.52 24.13
CA PRO A 269 1.47 14.45 24.91
C PRO A 269 1.85 13.26 24.03
N ASP A 270 0.94 12.88 23.13
CA ASP A 270 0.98 11.60 22.41
C ASP A 270 1.31 11.75 20.93
N TYR A 271 1.82 10.67 20.35
CA TYR A 271 2.10 10.55 18.92
C TYR A 271 0.86 10.12 18.14
N ASN A 272 0.60 10.79 17.03
CA ASN A 272 -0.27 10.29 15.97
C ASN A 272 0.52 9.34 15.06
N GLN A 273 -0.04 8.16 14.80
CA GLN A 273 0.48 7.24 13.81
C GLN A 273 -0.16 7.52 12.46
N LEU A 274 0.66 7.88 11.49
CA LEU A 274 0.26 8.10 10.10
C LEU A 274 0.68 6.89 9.28
N ILE A 275 -0.24 6.37 8.49
CA ILE A 275 0.06 5.34 7.50
C ILE A 275 -0.47 5.79 6.15
N ILE A 276 0.41 5.85 5.16
CA ILE A 276 0.11 6.30 3.81
C ILE A 276 0.27 5.10 2.90
N TYR A 277 -0.78 4.76 2.18
CA TYR A 277 -0.80 3.67 1.21
C TYR A 277 -0.95 4.27 -0.18
N LYS A 278 -0.13 3.81 -1.12
CA LYS A 278 -0.20 4.22 -2.52
C LYS A 278 -0.03 2.99 -3.38
N ASN A 279 -0.95 2.79 -4.32
CA ASN A 279 -0.98 1.62 -5.19
C ASN A 279 -1.07 2.07 -6.64
N PHE A 280 -0.38 1.34 -7.52
CA PHE A 280 -0.42 1.51 -8.97
C PHE A 280 -0.52 0.15 -9.65
N TYR A 281 -1.41 0.08 -10.64
CA TYR A 281 -1.70 -1.12 -11.42
C TYR A 281 -1.62 -0.74 -12.90
N PRO A 282 -0.48 -0.97 -13.58
CA PRO A 282 -0.35 -0.73 -15.01
C PRO A 282 -1.41 -1.50 -15.79
N THR A 283 -2.01 -0.85 -16.78
CA THR A 283 -2.99 -1.44 -17.70
C THR A 283 -2.55 -1.31 -19.15
N GLU A 284 -1.72 -0.33 -19.46
CA GLU A 284 -1.24 -0.07 -20.82
C GLU A 284 0.21 0.42 -20.81
N LEU A 285 0.98 -0.11 -21.76
CA LEU A 285 2.34 0.32 -22.07
C LEU A 285 2.40 0.78 -23.53
N ASP A 286 2.92 1.99 -23.73
CA ASP A 286 3.08 2.54 -25.07
C ASP A 286 4.44 3.22 -25.24
N PHE A 287 4.97 3.19 -26.46
CA PHE A 287 6.29 3.69 -26.81
C PHE A 287 6.16 4.78 -27.87
N ARG A 288 6.53 6.02 -27.51
CA ARG A 288 6.36 7.20 -28.37
C ARG A 288 7.58 8.11 -28.38
N ASN A 289 7.71 8.88 -29.46
CA ASN A 289 8.80 9.85 -29.66
C ASN A 289 8.39 11.31 -29.40
N GLU A 290 7.10 11.54 -29.12
CA GLU A 290 6.55 12.86 -28.87
C GLU A 290 7.24 13.53 -27.68
N ASN A 291 7.37 14.87 -27.74
CA ASN A 291 7.88 15.63 -26.61
C ASN A 291 6.91 15.54 -25.44
N VAL A 292 7.48 15.34 -24.26
CA VAL A 292 6.73 15.09 -23.04
C VAL A 292 6.80 16.33 -22.16
N SER A 293 5.64 16.76 -21.70
CA SER A 293 5.51 17.71 -20.59
C SER A 293 4.54 17.12 -19.56
N GLU A 294 4.69 17.51 -18.30
CA GLU A 294 3.64 17.26 -17.32
C GLU A 294 2.34 17.90 -17.82
N LYS A 295 1.26 17.11 -17.83
CA LYS A 295 -0.10 17.57 -18.13
C LYS A 295 -0.97 17.18 -16.94
N ASN A 296 -1.85 18.08 -16.51
CA ASN A 296 -2.82 17.86 -15.43
C ASN A 296 -2.20 17.42 -14.08
N LYS A 297 -2.29 18.29 -13.07
CA LYS A 297 -1.78 18.00 -11.73
C LYS A 297 -2.87 17.35 -10.88
N PHE A 298 -2.45 16.44 -10.00
CA PHE A 298 -3.30 15.95 -8.93
C PHE A 298 -3.59 17.11 -7.96
N ASP A 299 -4.83 17.60 -7.92
CA ASP A 299 -5.28 18.65 -7.02
C ASP A 299 -6.22 18.03 -5.98
N LEU A 300 -5.93 18.29 -4.70
CA LEU A 300 -6.69 17.74 -3.60
C LEU A 300 -8.08 18.39 -3.41
N LYS A 301 -8.37 19.51 -4.08
CA LYS A 301 -9.58 20.30 -3.86
C LYS A 301 -10.85 19.60 -4.32
N ASN A 302 -10.83 19.03 -5.53
CA ASN A 302 -12.00 18.48 -6.20
C ASN A 302 -11.61 17.20 -6.96
N SER A 303 -12.54 16.27 -7.12
CA SER A 303 -12.41 15.22 -8.13
C SER A 303 -12.30 15.85 -9.52
N SER A 304 -11.70 15.13 -10.46
CA SER A 304 -11.63 15.52 -11.86
C SER A 304 -11.74 14.29 -12.74
N TYR A 305 -12.89 14.10 -13.38
CA TYR A 305 -13.10 12.99 -14.29
C TYR A 305 -14.16 13.31 -15.35
N THR A 306 -14.04 12.68 -16.51
CA THR A 306 -15.03 12.78 -17.59
C THR A 306 -15.83 11.50 -17.78
N THR A 307 -15.35 10.38 -17.21
CA THR A 307 -15.99 9.07 -17.30
C THR A 307 -16.12 8.45 -15.92
N LYS A 308 -17.02 7.48 -15.78
CA LYS A 308 -17.17 6.68 -14.57
C LYS A 308 -16.20 5.49 -14.56
N PHE A 309 -14.90 5.78 -14.64
CA PHE A 309 -13.85 4.77 -14.78
C PHE A 309 -13.86 3.71 -13.67
N TRP A 310 -14.34 4.07 -12.48
CA TRP A 310 -14.44 3.18 -11.31
C TRP A 310 -15.57 2.14 -11.40
N GLU A 311 -16.52 2.30 -12.32
CA GLU A 311 -17.55 1.30 -12.59
C GLU A 311 -17.02 0.20 -13.51
N SER A 312 -15.80 0.36 -14.07
CA SER A 312 -15.12 -0.73 -14.76
C SER A 312 -14.92 -1.91 -13.81
N PRO A 313 -15.29 -3.14 -14.20
CA PRO A 313 -15.15 -4.30 -13.34
C PRO A 313 -13.73 -4.44 -12.81
N ASP A 314 -12.71 -4.12 -13.60
CA ASP A 314 -11.29 -4.34 -13.31
C ASP A 314 -10.67 -3.21 -12.49
N PHE A 315 -11.45 -2.21 -12.08
CA PHE A 315 -10.93 -1.11 -11.27
C PHE A 315 -10.73 -1.56 -9.81
N PRO A 316 -9.51 -1.44 -9.25
CA PRO A 316 -9.21 -1.83 -7.87
C PRO A 316 -9.81 -0.83 -6.86
N ASN A 317 -11.08 -1.05 -6.52
CA ASN A 317 -11.92 -0.07 -5.86
C ASN A 317 -12.03 -0.24 -4.33
N MET A 318 -11.07 0.34 -3.59
CA MET A 318 -11.12 0.44 -2.12
C MET A 318 -12.27 1.30 -1.60
N GLN A 319 -12.87 2.16 -2.42
CA GLN A 319 -13.98 3.01 -2.00
C GLN A 319 -15.16 2.17 -1.50
N SER A 320 -15.43 1.02 -2.12
CA SER A 320 -16.51 0.11 -1.70
C SER A 320 -16.27 -0.45 -0.29
N VAL A 321 -15.03 -0.87 -0.01
CA VAL A 321 -14.60 -1.33 1.32
C VAL A 321 -14.77 -0.22 2.33
N PHE A 322 -14.22 0.97 2.07
CA PHE A 322 -14.33 2.08 3.02
C PHE A 322 -15.78 2.55 3.23
N SER A 323 -16.59 2.62 2.18
CA SER A 323 -18.00 2.98 2.30
C SER A 323 -18.82 1.96 3.09
N SER A 324 -18.43 0.67 3.12
CA SER A 324 -19.09 -0.31 3.97
C SER A 324 -18.95 0.00 5.48
N TYR A 325 -17.90 0.72 5.88
CA TYR A 325 -17.67 1.13 7.26
C TYR A 325 -18.15 2.55 7.57
N PHE A 326 -17.98 3.46 6.62
CA PHE A 326 -18.19 4.90 6.86
C PHE A 326 -19.47 5.44 6.22
N GLY A 327 -20.10 4.69 5.32
CA GLY A 327 -21.32 5.07 4.63
C GLY A 327 -21.27 6.50 4.11
N ASP A 328 -22.28 7.29 4.49
CA ASP A 328 -22.42 8.69 4.09
C ASP A 328 -21.34 9.62 4.65
N LYS A 329 -20.55 9.19 5.65
CA LYS A 329 -19.49 10.03 6.22
C LYS A 329 -18.29 10.16 5.29
N LEU A 330 -18.10 9.22 4.36
CA LEU A 330 -17.04 9.28 3.35
C LEU A 330 -17.56 10.05 2.13
N LYS A 331 -17.28 11.35 2.09
CA LYS A 331 -17.77 12.23 1.02
C LYS A 331 -16.76 12.42 -0.08
N GLU A 332 -17.24 12.31 -1.31
CA GLU A 332 -16.47 12.74 -2.47
C GLU A 332 -16.36 14.27 -2.50
N LYS A 333 -15.19 14.78 -2.90
CA LYS A 333 -15.02 16.17 -3.31
C LYS A 333 -15.54 16.32 -4.73
N GLN A 334 -16.63 17.08 -4.87
CA GLN A 334 -17.40 17.18 -6.11
C GLN A 334 -16.53 17.42 -7.34
N ASN A 335 -16.84 16.70 -8.41
CA ASN A 335 -16.19 16.87 -9.70
C ASN A 335 -16.56 18.24 -10.29
N LEU A 336 -15.55 19.04 -10.61
CA LEU A 336 -15.77 20.27 -11.36
C LEU A 336 -15.92 19.90 -12.84
N LYS A 337 -17.14 20.01 -13.35
CA LYS A 337 -17.46 19.77 -14.76
C LYS A 337 -16.91 20.83 -15.68
#